data_AF-A0A0W0SQV2-F1
#
_entry.id   AF-A0A0W0SQV2-F1
#
_cell.length_a   1.000
_cell.length_b   1.000
_cell.length_c   1.000
_cell.angle_alpha   90.00
_cell.angle_beta   90.00
_cell.angle_gamma   90.00
#
_symmetry.space_group_name_H-M   'P 1'
#
loop_
_entity.id
_entity.type
_entity.pdbx_description
1 polymer ?
#
loop_
_entity_poly.entity_id
_entity_poly.type
_entity_poly.pdbx_seq_one_letter_code
_entity_poly.pdbx_strand_id
1 'polypeptide(L)'
;MSDLKRMMRALAVSIIRYNEAQTEKNQSALSRLKKPHDELISDLEELIKEATQSYDSRTPVLNYLLYLIKKFKPMVDETKPLDDTHYQEIENNLVDFILNMKKLRELSHSDKTNIEYDGKKEAMFGFIRGVLKSYTPCISAQIIEKIIFIPFELEFSTSEAGVRETIKALVEAHKTEVRENYDLQAKDESLEAENKQLKERNGKLFLAVQEKEEELKRLQAKHSALEATHLSSIENENRLRELEGKFAELSVVNEENKNKLSLLQQENAELKEKFDASPVKTTSLTRDLPGQIGESPALPIIPGSYTRLLGPHRNSLFPGTFFHYPVTPILSPSTPIGVTPFSLTPKGSDTP
;
A
#
# COMPACT_ATOMS: atom_id res chain seq x y z
N MET A 1 -6.50 10.30 -22.06
CA MET A 1 -7.36 11.46 -22.36
C MET A 1 -8.01 11.16 -23.68
N SER A 2 -9.31 10.91 -23.67
CA SER A 2 -10.07 10.57 -24.86
C SER A 2 -9.91 11.56 -26.01
N ASP A 3 -10.10 11.07 -27.23
CA ASP A 3 -10.10 11.92 -28.42
C ASP A 3 -11.28 12.90 -28.42
N LEU A 4 -12.43 12.55 -27.80
CA LEU A 4 -13.53 13.51 -27.62
C LEU A 4 -13.15 14.66 -26.68
N LYS A 5 -12.42 14.39 -25.59
CA LYS A 5 -11.81 15.44 -24.75
C LYS A 5 -10.83 16.29 -25.55
N ARG A 6 -10.07 15.68 -26.46
CA ARG A 6 -9.17 16.40 -27.38
C ARG A 6 -9.95 17.32 -28.32
N MET A 7 -11.09 16.86 -28.85
CA MET A 7 -11.96 17.65 -29.72
C MET A 7 -12.51 18.86 -28.97
N MET A 8 -13.04 18.68 -27.75
CA MET A 8 -13.51 19.80 -26.93
C MET A 8 -12.43 20.86 -26.68
N ARG A 9 -11.18 20.41 -26.45
CA ARG A 9 -10.04 21.33 -26.34
C ARG A 9 -9.70 22.01 -27.67
N ALA A 10 -9.78 21.30 -28.79
CA ALA A 10 -9.53 21.85 -30.12
C ALA A 10 -10.50 23.00 -30.46
N LEU A 11 -11.77 22.89 -30.06
CA LEU A 11 -12.75 23.97 -30.19
C LEU A 11 -12.29 25.23 -29.43
N ALA A 12 -11.90 25.08 -28.16
CA ALA A 12 -11.42 26.20 -27.34
C ALA A 12 -10.12 26.80 -27.88
N VAL A 13 -9.17 25.97 -28.30
CA VAL A 13 -7.91 26.41 -28.92
C VAL A 13 -8.18 27.18 -30.21
N SER A 14 -9.20 26.81 -30.99
CA SER A 14 -9.54 27.53 -32.22
C SER A 14 -9.95 28.99 -31.95
N ILE A 15 -10.72 29.24 -30.87
CA ILE A 15 -11.06 30.60 -30.44
C ILE A 15 -9.80 31.36 -30.01
N ILE A 16 -8.95 30.75 -29.17
CA ILE A 16 -7.72 31.36 -28.65
C ILE A 16 -6.78 31.74 -29.81
N ARG A 17 -6.51 30.80 -30.73
CA ARG A 17 -5.63 31.03 -31.89
C ARG A 17 -6.21 32.08 -32.84
N TYR A 18 -7.53 32.15 -32.96
CA TYR A 18 -8.15 33.20 -33.77
C TYR A 18 -7.92 34.57 -33.14
N ASN A 19 -8.12 34.71 -31.82
CA ASN A 19 -7.82 35.95 -31.10
C ASN A 19 -6.34 36.36 -31.23
N GLU A 20 -5.39 35.44 -31.04
CA GLU A 20 -3.96 35.72 -31.20
C GLU A 20 -3.63 36.23 -32.62
N ALA A 21 -4.27 35.65 -33.64
CA ALA A 21 -4.08 36.06 -35.03
C ALA A 21 -4.73 37.42 -35.38
N GLN A 22 -5.69 37.91 -34.58
CA GLN A 22 -6.32 39.22 -34.78
C GLN A 22 -5.70 40.33 -33.92
N THR A 23 -5.21 40.00 -32.73
CA THR A 23 -4.73 40.98 -31.74
C THR A 23 -3.21 41.06 -31.66
N GLU A 24 -2.50 40.10 -32.27
CA GLU A 24 -1.04 39.90 -32.16
C GLU A 24 -0.54 39.67 -30.72
N LYS A 25 -1.46 39.48 -29.77
CA LYS A 25 -1.13 39.13 -28.39
C LYS A 25 -0.88 37.63 -28.32
N ASN A 26 0.36 37.25 -28.05
CA ASN A 26 0.68 35.84 -27.81
C ASN A 26 0.20 35.45 -26.40
N GLN A 27 -0.76 34.55 -26.32
CA GLN A 27 -1.32 34.09 -25.05
C GLN A 27 -1.03 32.60 -24.87
N SER A 28 -0.75 32.16 -23.65
CA SER A 28 -0.54 30.73 -23.41
C SER A 28 -1.88 30.00 -23.42
N ALA A 29 -2.26 29.41 -24.56
CA ALA A 29 -3.46 28.57 -24.68
C ALA A 29 -3.51 27.49 -23.59
N LEU A 30 -2.37 26.89 -23.25
CA LEU A 30 -2.27 25.85 -22.23
C LEU A 30 -2.61 26.36 -20.82
N SER A 31 -2.27 27.61 -20.49
CA SER A 31 -2.61 28.20 -19.19
C SER A 31 -4.12 28.41 -19.04
N ARG A 32 -4.81 28.85 -20.09
CA ARG A 32 -6.26 29.09 -20.09
C ARG A 32 -7.06 27.79 -20.06
N LEU A 33 -6.64 26.78 -20.82
CA LEU A 33 -7.31 25.47 -20.85
C LEU A 33 -7.27 24.72 -19.51
N LYS A 34 -6.41 25.12 -18.58
CA LYS A 34 -6.33 24.54 -17.22
C LYS A 34 -7.29 25.18 -16.24
N LYS A 35 -7.94 26.31 -16.59
CA LYS A 35 -8.90 26.99 -15.72
C LYS A 35 -10.16 26.14 -15.50
N PRO A 36 -10.89 26.35 -14.39
CA PRO A 36 -12.23 25.82 -14.21
C PRO A 36 -13.17 26.18 -15.38
N HIS A 37 -14.21 25.37 -15.61
CA HIS A 37 -15.07 25.52 -16.78
C HIS A 37 -15.66 26.93 -16.92
N ASP A 38 -16.26 27.47 -15.85
CA ASP A 38 -16.91 28.78 -15.89
C ASP A 38 -15.92 29.94 -16.16
N GLU A 39 -14.71 29.85 -15.59
CA GLU A 39 -13.64 30.80 -15.86
C GLU A 39 -13.14 30.69 -17.31
N LEU A 40 -13.03 29.46 -17.84
CA LEU A 40 -12.67 29.24 -19.25
C LEU A 40 -13.73 29.83 -20.19
N ILE A 41 -15.03 29.64 -19.90
CA ILE A 41 -16.09 30.22 -20.74
C ILE A 41 -16.02 31.74 -20.73
N SER A 42 -15.87 32.35 -19.54
CA SER A 42 -15.75 33.81 -19.40
C SER A 42 -14.54 34.36 -20.17
N ASP A 43 -13.39 33.69 -20.06
CA ASP A 43 -12.19 34.01 -20.82
C ASP A 43 -12.45 33.93 -22.33
N LEU A 44 -13.08 32.87 -22.82
CA LEU A 44 -13.34 32.68 -24.25
C LEU A 44 -14.32 33.74 -24.79
N GLU A 45 -15.34 34.11 -24.02
CA GLU A 45 -16.25 35.21 -24.38
C GLU A 45 -15.51 36.54 -24.54
N GLU A 46 -14.58 36.85 -23.63
CA GLU A 46 -13.75 38.06 -23.72
C GLU A 46 -12.84 38.01 -24.97
N LEU A 47 -12.20 36.87 -25.24
CA LEU A 47 -11.34 36.70 -26.41
C LEU A 47 -12.11 36.84 -27.72
N ILE A 48 -13.36 36.37 -27.79
CA ILE A 48 -14.22 36.57 -28.96
C ILE A 48 -14.49 38.05 -29.15
N LYS A 49 -14.93 38.76 -28.10
CA LYS A 49 -15.22 40.21 -28.17
C LYS A 49 -14.01 41.02 -28.62
N GLU A 50 -12.84 40.71 -28.09
CA GLU A 50 -11.58 41.37 -28.45
C GLU A 50 -11.19 41.07 -29.91
N ALA A 51 -11.26 39.80 -30.32
CA ALA A 51 -10.86 39.37 -31.66
C ALA A 51 -11.77 39.92 -32.77
N THR A 52 -13.04 40.19 -32.47
CA THR A 52 -14.03 40.62 -33.46
C THR A 52 -14.35 42.11 -33.38
N GLN A 53 -13.65 42.88 -32.55
CA GLN A 53 -13.88 44.33 -32.37
C GLN A 53 -13.82 45.11 -33.69
N SER A 54 -12.90 44.74 -34.58
CA SER A 54 -12.73 45.38 -35.91
C SER A 54 -13.37 44.58 -37.06
N TYR A 55 -13.78 43.33 -36.81
CA TYR A 55 -14.25 42.37 -37.81
C TYR A 55 -15.35 41.48 -37.23
N ASP A 56 -16.57 42.00 -37.16
CA ASP A 56 -17.74 41.34 -36.56
C ASP A 56 -18.19 40.07 -37.31
N SER A 57 -17.85 39.96 -38.61
CA SER A 57 -18.30 38.89 -39.50
C SER A 57 -17.97 37.48 -39.05
N ARG A 58 -16.98 37.29 -38.16
CA ARG A 58 -16.58 35.98 -37.62
C ARG A 58 -17.20 35.64 -36.27
N THR A 59 -17.81 36.61 -35.59
CA THR A 59 -18.47 36.43 -34.29
C THR A 59 -19.44 35.22 -34.28
N PRO A 60 -20.30 35.01 -35.30
CA PRO A 60 -21.22 33.86 -35.31
C PRO A 60 -20.52 32.50 -35.25
N VAL A 61 -19.40 32.34 -35.98
CA VAL A 61 -18.67 31.06 -36.03
C VAL A 61 -17.98 30.78 -34.69
N LEU A 62 -17.40 31.81 -34.08
CA LEU A 62 -16.76 31.68 -32.78
C LEU A 62 -17.77 31.42 -31.66
N ASN A 63 -18.96 32.03 -31.75
CA ASN A 63 -20.06 31.75 -30.83
C ASN A 63 -20.59 30.32 -30.97
N TYR A 64 -20.61 29.77 -32.18
CA TYR A 64 -20.97 28.36 -32.37
C TYR A 64 -19.95 27.43 -31.70
N LEU A 65 -18.65 27.68 -31.87
CA LEU A 65 -17.59 26.96 -31.14
C LEU A 65 -17.79 27.07 -29.62
N LEU A 66 -18.03 28.29 -29.12
CA LEU A 66 -18.25 28.54 -27.69
C LEU A 66 -19.48 27.79 -27.16
N TYR A 67 -20.57 27.78 -27.91
CA TYR A 67 -21.78 27.02 -27.56
C TYR A 67 -21.49 25.54 -27.37
N LEU A 68 -20.77 24.91 -28.32
CA LEU A 68 -20.41 23.50 -28.22
C LEU A 68 -19.53 23.23 -26.99
N ILE A 69 -18.57 24.11 -26.70
CA ILE A 69 -17.72 24.00 -25.50
C ILE A 69 -18.58 24.12 -24.24
N LYS A 70 -19.41 25.16 -24.13
CA LYS A 70 -20.27 25.41 -22.98
C LYS A 70 -21.22 24.25 -22.70
N LYS A 71 -21.79 23.68 -23.76
CA LYS A 71 -22.78 22.61 -23.65
C LYS A 71 -22.15 21.25 -23.36
N PHE A 72 -21.11 20.86 -24.10
CA PHE A 72 -20.62 19.48 -24.11
C PHE A 72 -19.35 19.25 -23.31
N LYS A 73 -18.53 20.27 -23.06
CA LYS A 73 -17.32 20.08 -22.24
C LYS A 73 -17.64 19.56 -20.83
N PRO A 74 -18.66 20.07 -20.10
CA PRO A 74 -19.01 19.52 -18.80
C PRO A 74 -19.39 18.04 -18.88
N MET A 75 -20.24 17.68 -19.84
CA MET A 75 -20.69 16.30 -20.07
C MET A 75 -19.52 15.35 -20.39
N VAL A 76 -18.61 15.78 -21.25
CA VAL A 76 -17.43 14.99 -21.67
C VAL A 76 -16.40 14.85 -20.55
N ASP A 77 -16.36 15.79 -19.61
CA ASP A 77 -15.46 15.73 -18.45
C ASP A 77 -16.00 14.89 -17.29
N GLU A 78 -17.27 14.49 -17.31
CA GLU A 78 -17.85 13.62 -16.30
C GLU A 78 -17.10 12.28 -16.20
N THR A 79 -16.90 11.82 -14.97
CA THR A 79 -16.30 10.51 -14.69
C THR A 79 -17.32 9.39 -14.72
N LYS A 80 -18.60 9.73 -14.56
CA LYS A 80 -19.71 8.80 -14.64
C LYS A 80 -20.16 8.66 -16.09
N PRO A 81 -20.46 7.44 -16.57
CA PRO A 81 -21.04 7.25 -17.89
C PRO A 81 -22.38 8.00 -18.01
N LEU A 82 -22.49 8.78 -19.08
CA LEU A 82 -23.74 9.40 -19.49
C LEU A 82 -24.71 8.35 -20.05
N ASP A 83 -25.97 8.72 -20.20
CA ASP A 83 -26.92 7.92 -20.97
C ASP A 83 -26.67 8.04 -22.49
N ASP A 84 -27.25 7.11 -23.25
CA ASP A 84 -27.09 7.07 -24.70
C ASP A 84 -27.69 8.30 -25.39
N THR A 85 -28.68 8.95 -24.78
CA THR A 85 -29.33 10.14 -25.33
C THR A 85 -28.38 11.34 -25.34
N HIS A 86 -27.63 11.56 -24.26
CA HIS A 86 -26.62 12.62 -24.21
C HIS A 86 -25.47 12.34 -25.19
N TYR A 87 -25.00 11.08 -25.32
CA TYR A 87 -23.98 10.75 -26.30
C TYR A 87 -24.45 10.98 -27.74
N GLN A 88 -25.68 10.61 -28.05
CA GLN A 88 -26.28 10.86 -29.35
C GLN A 88 -26.46 12.36 -29.62
N GLU A 89 -26.78 13.15 -28.60
CA GLU A 89 -26.84 14.60 -28.72
C GLU A 89 -25.47 15.21 -29.05
N ILE A 90 -24.40 14.77 -28.36
CA ILE A 90 -23.02 15.18 -28.65
C ILE A 90 -22.65 14.82 -30.09
N GLU A 91 -22.89 13.57 -30.50
CA GLU A 91 -22.61 13.08 -31.85
C GLU A 91 -23.29 13.97 -32.91
N ASN A 92 -24.61 14.16 -32.80
CA ASN A 92 -25.39 14.92 -33.76
C ASN A 92 -24.90 16.37 -33.88
N ASN A 93 -24.68 17.06 -32.75
CA ASN A 93 -24.25 18.46 -32.77
C ASN A 93 -22.83 18.63 -33.34
N LEU A 94 -21.93 17.66 -33.09
CA LEU A 94 -20.59 17.69 -33.67
C LEU A 94 -20.62 17.39 -35.17
N VAL A 95 -21.43 16.43 -35.62
CA VAL A 95 -21.65 16.19 -37.04
C VAL A 95 -22.19 17.45 -37.72
N ASP A 96 -23.25 18.05 -37.18
CA ASP A 96 -23.85 19.26 -37.72
C ASP A 96 -22.84 20.39 -37.78
N PHE A 97 -22.03 20.57 -36.74
CA PHE A 97 -20.96 21.55 -36.73
C PHE A 97 -19.97 21.34 -37.88
N ILE A 98 -19.45 20.13 -38.07
CA ILE A 98 -18.48 19.82 -39.14
C ILE A 98 -19.12 20.06 -40.52
N LEU A 99 -20.36 19.60 -40.74
CA LEU A 99 -21.07 19.81 -41.99
C LEU A 99 -21.34 21.30 -42.26
N ASN A 100 -21.68 22.07 -41.23
CA ASN A 100 -21.85 23.52 -41.32
C ASN A 100 -20.54 24.22 -41.67
N MET A 101 -19.40 23.82 -41.09
CA MET A 101 -18.09 24.37 -41.45
C MET A 101 -17.72 24.03 -42.90
N LYS A 102 -18.06 22.84 -43.40
CA LYS A 102 -17.92 22.48 -44.81
C LYS A 102 -18.78 23.35 -45.72
N LYS A 103 -20.03 23.59 -45.35
CA LYS A 103 -20.92 24.51 -46.09
C LYS A 103 -20.34 25.93 -46.16
N LEU A 104 -19.77 26.43 -45.06
CA LEU A 104 -19.10 27.74 -45.05
C LEU A 104 -17.82 27.74 -45.91
N ARG A 105 -17.13 26.60 -46.03
CA ARG A 105 -15.95 26.45 -46.87
C ARG A 105 -16.24 26.67 -48.34
N GLU A 106 -17.44 26.37 -48.82
CA GLU A 106 -17.85 26.51 -50.22
C GLU A 106 -18.30 27.93 -50.58
N LEU A 107 -18.55 28.77 -49.58
CA LEU A 107 -19.09 30.11 -49.76
C LEU A 107 -18.00 31.19 -49.78
N SER A 108 -18.24 32.24 -50.56
CA SER A 108 -17.45 33.47 -50.50
C SER A 108 -17.60 34.16 -49.15
N HIS A 109 -16.58 34.88 -48.72
CA HIS A 109 -16.57 35.75 -47.55
C HIS A 109 -17.66 36.84 -47.60
N SER A 110 -18.14 37.22 -48.79
CA SER A 110 -19.27 38.14 -48.97
C SER A 110 -20.63 37.48 -48.74
N ASP A 111 -20.71 36.16 -48.89
CA ASP A 111 -21.96 35.43 -48.97
C ASP A 111 -22.29 34.84 -47.61
N LYS A 112 -23.57 34.86 -47.25
CA LYS A 112 -24.07 34.33 -45.98
C LYS A 112 -24.95 33.12 -46.21
N THR A 113 -24.85 32.17 -45.29
CA THR A 113 -25.87 31.14 -45.11
C THR A 113 -26.38 31.20 -43.68
N ASN A 114 -27.65 30.87 -43.51
CA ASN A 114 -28.21 30.66 -42.18
C ASN A 114 -27.80 29.27 -41.69
N ILE A 115 -27.27 29.21 -40.48
CA ILE A 115 -26.93 27.98 -39.75
C ILE A 115 -27.78 27.97 -38.48
N GLU A 116 -28.33 26.80 -38.17
CA GLU A 116 -29.15 26.59 -36.99
C GLU A 116 -28.37 25.82 -35.93
N TYR A 117 -28.29 26.39 -34.73
CA TYR A 117 -27.69 25.77 -33.55
C TYR A 117 -28.27 26.46 -32.29
N ASP A 118 -28.30 25.78 -31.14
CA ASP A 118 -28.87 26.34 -29.89
C ASP A 118 -30.35 26.80 -30.05
N GLY A 119 -31.12 26.17 -30.95
CA GLY A 119 -32.48 26.59 -31.28
C GLY A 119 -32.58 27.98 -31.92
N LYS A 120 -31.44 28.54 -32.37
CA LYS A 120 -31.32 29.85 -33.02
C LYS A 120 -30.83 29.67 -34.44
N LYS A 121 -31.30 30.57 -35.31
CA LYS A 121 -30.87 30.66 -36.69
C LYS A 121 -30.00 31.91 -36.86
N GLU A 122 -28.71 31.70 -37.16
CA GLU A 122 -27.74 32.78 -37.27
C GLU A 122 -27.11 32.80 -38.67
N ALA A 123 -26.96 34.00 -39.24
CA ALA A 123 -26.36 34.18 -40.54
C ALA A 123 -24.83 34.22 -40.42
N MET A 124 -24.14 33.25 -41.02
CA MET A 124 -22.68 33.14 -41.01
C MET A 124 -22.13 33.36 -42.41
N PHE A 125 -21.04 34.13 -42.56
CA PHE A 125 -20.44 34.31 -43.88
C PHE A 125 -19.43 33.21 -44.22
N GLY A 126 -19.26 32.96 -45.51
CA GLY A 126 -18.33 31.97 -46.04
C GLY A 126 -16.86 32.19 -45.70
N PHE A 127 -16.05 31.19 -46.03
CA PHE A 127 -14.63 31.12 -45.69
C PHE A 127 -13.69 31.48 -46.82
N ILE A 128 -14.17 31.59 -48.07
CA ILE A 128 -13.31 31.87 -49.22
C ILE A 128 -13.14 33.38 -49.41
N ARG A 129 -11.90 33.87 -49.45
CA ARG A 129 -11.58 35.26 -49.85
C ARG A 129 -11.13 35.32 -51.31
N GLY A 130 -11.45 36.42 -52.00
CA GLY A 130 -10.98 36.75 -53.35
C GLY A 130 -12.08 36.78 -54.43
N VAL A 131 -11.78 37.37 -55.59
CA VAL A 131 -12.65 37.39 -56.78
C VAL A 131 -11.93 36.66 -57.92
N LEU A 132 -12.54 35.60 -58.46
CA LEU A 132 -12.21 34.93 -59.74
C LEU A 132 -10.71 34.84 -60.10
N LYS A 133 -9.90 34.12 -59.28
CA LYS A 133 -8.66 33.35 -59.63
C LYS A 133 -7.65 33.16 -58.48
N SER A 134 -7.87 33.74 -57.29
CA SER A 134 -7.00 33.55 -56.12
C SER A 134 -7.83 33.33 -54.86
N TYR A 135 -8.44 32.15 -54.76
CA TYR A 135 -9.26 31.78 -53.61
C TYR A 135 -8.38 31.36 -52.44
N THR A 136 -8.26 32.22 -51.43
CA THR A 136 -7.54 31.91 -50.20
C THR A 136 -8.53 31.73 -49.03
N PRO A 137 -8.44 30.66 -48.23
CA PRO A 137 -9.24 30.54 -47.02
C PRO A 137 -8.95 31.70 -46.06
N CYS A 138 -9.99 32.22 -45.42
CA CYS A 138 -9.83 33.20 -44.35
C CYS A 138 -9.14 32.57 -43.12
N ILE A 139 -8.63 33.41 -42.22
CA ILE A 139 -7.87 32.97 -41.03
C ILE A 139 -8.67 31.97 -40.18
N SER A 140 -9.96 32.23 -39.93
CA SER A 140 -10.80 31.31 -39.14
C SER A 140 -10.91 29.93 -39.81
N ALA A 141 -10.99 29.87 -41.14
CA ALA A 141 -11.06 28.61 -41.87
C ALA A 141 -9.76 27.81 -41.76
N GLN A 142 -8.60 28.49 -41.92
CA GLN A 142 -7.29 27.85 -41.77
C GLN A 142 -7.08 27.31 -40.35
N ILE A 143 -7.54 28.05 -39.33
CA ILE A 143 -7.45 27.64 -37.93
C ILE A 143 -8.34 26.42 -37.68
N ILE A 144 -9.61 26.45 -38.12
CA ILE A 144 -10.53 25.32 -37.99
C ILE A 144 -9.98 24.09 -38.71
N GLU A 145 -9.46 24.25 -39.92
CA GLU A 145 -8.87 23.16 -40.69
C GLU A 145 -7.70 22.51 -39.94
N LYS A 146 -6.75 23.35 -39.48
CA LYS A 146 -5.53 22.89 -38.83
C LYS A 146 -5.74 22.29 -37.44
N ILE A 147 -6.74 22.76 -36.70
CA ILE A 147 -6.93 22.43 -35.28
C ILE A 147 -8.05 21.41 -35.07
N ILE A 148 -9.08 21.42 -35.93
CA ILE A 148 -10.27 20.57 -35.79
C ILE A 148 -10.35 19.52 -36.89
N PHE A 149 -10.04 19.84 -38.15
CA PHE A 149 -10.22 18.86 -39.22
C PHE A 149 -9.04 17.89 -39.30
N ILE A 150 -7.84 18.42 -39.57
CA ILE A 150 -6.63 17.61 -39.77
C ILE A 150 -6.32 16.68 -38.58
N PRO A 151 -6.35 17.13 -37.30
CA PRO A 151 -6.00 16.26 -36.16
C PRO A 151 -7.01 15.14 -35.86
N PHE A 152 -8.14 15.15 -36.55
CA PHE A 152 -9.20 14.15 -36.43
C PHE A 152 -9.47 13.45 -37.76
N GLU A 153 -8.50 13.51 -38.69
CA GLU A 153 -8.55 12.83 -39.99
C GLU A 153 -9.78 13.22 -40.83
N LEU A 154 -10.27 14.45 -40.62
CA LEU A 154 -11.32 15.06 -41.40
C LEU A 154 -10.72 16.04 -42.41
N GLU A 155 -11.39 16.17 -43.54
CA GLU A 155 -11.11 17.15 -44.57
C GLU A 155 -12.40 17.87 -44.93
N PHE A 156 -12.31 19.08 -45.49
CA PHE A 156 -13.49 19.75 -46.01
C PHE A 156 -14.17 18.99 -47.16
N SER A 157 -13.45 18.06 -47.80
CA SER A 157 -13.91 17.14 -48.84
C SER A 157 -14.57 15.86 -48.30
N THR A 158 -14.38 15.50 -47.02
CA THR A 158 -14.88 14.25 -46.43
C THR A 158 -16.39 14.13 -46.61
N SER A 159 -16.90 12.99 -47.09
CA SER A 159 -18.34 12.79 -47.29
C SER A 159 -19.14 12.92 -45.98
N GLU A 160 -20.44 13.21 -46.05
CA GLU A 160 -21.28 13.25 -44.84
C GLU A 160 -21.26 11.92 -44.07
N ALA A 161 -21.31 10.79 -44.77
CA ALA A 161 -21.20 9.47 -44.16
C ALA A 161 -19.87 9.30 -43.43
N GLY A 162 -18.76 9.73 -44.04
CA GLY A 162 -17.44 9.70 -43.40
C GLY A 162 -17.37 10.58 -42.15
N VAL A 163 -17.94 11.79 -42.20
CA VAL A 163 -18.03 12.68 -41.02
C VAL A 163 -18.79 11.99 -39.89
N ARG A 164 -19.96 11.40 -40.19
CA ARG A 164 -20.76 10.67 -39.19
C ARG A 164 -20.00 9.50 -38.59
N GLU A 165 -19.33 8.71 -39.42
CA GLU A 165 -18.53 7.56 -38.98
C GLU A 165 -17.39 8.00 -38.06
N THR A 166 -16.62 9.01 -38.44
CA THR A 166 -15.50 9.53 -37.63
C THR A 166 -15.98 10.07 -36.29
N ILE A 167 -17.04 10.89 -36.28
CA ILE A 167 -17.57 11.46 -35.03
C ILE A 167 -18.20 10.37 -34.14
N LYS A 168 -18.92 9.41 -34.72
CA LYS A 168 -19.47 8.28 -33.98
C LYS A 168 -18.35 7.44 -33.33
N ALA A 169 -17.29 7.13 -34.08
CA ALA A 169 -16.14 6.40 -33.53
C ALA A 169 -15.48 7.16 -32.37
N LEU A 170 -15.35 8.49 -32.48
CA LEU A 170 -14.84 9.37 -31.43
C LEU A 170 -15.68 9.29 -30.14
N VAL A 171 -17.01 9.32 -30.29
CA VAL A 171 -17.96 9.28 -29.17
C VAL A 171 -17.99 7.89 -28.53
N GLU A 172 -18.06 6.82 -29.32
CA GLU A 172 -18.06 5.44 -28.81
C GLU A 172 -16.75 5.06 -28.10
N ALA A 173 -15.61 5.50 -28.62
CA ALA A 173 -14.32 5.32 -27.94
C ALA A 173 -14.30 6.01 -26.58
N HIS A 174 -14.81 7.25 -26.49
CA HIS A 174 -14.91 7.97 -25.23
C HIS A 174 -15.89 7.31 -24.25
N LYS A 175 -17.07 6.91 -24.73
CA LYS A 175 -18.08 6.19 -23.94
C LYS A 175 -17.50 4.92 -23.31
N THR A 176 -16.73 4.17 -24.08
CA THR A 176 -16.02 2.97 -23.61
C THR A 176 -14.98 3.32 -22.54
N GLU A 177 -14.12 4.31 -22.80
CA GLU A 177 -13.10 4.77 -21.83
C GLU A 177 -13.72 5.22 -20.50
N VAL A 178 -14.82 5.99 -20.53
CA VAL A 178 -15.49 6.46 -19.29
C VAL A 178 -16.09 5.29 -18.52
N ARG A 179 -16.73 4.34 -19.21
CA ARG A 179 -17.31 3.15 -18.58
C ARG A 179 -16.25 2.26 -17.92
N GLU A 180 -15.17 1.97 -18.63
CA GLU A 180 -14.07 1.17 -18.09
C GLU A 180 -13.46 1.85 -16.86
N ASN A 181 -13.21 3.15 -16.91
CA ASN A 181 -12.66 3.89 -15.77
C ASN A 181 -13.62 3.92 -14.57
N TYR A 182 -14.92 4.08 -14.82
CA TYR A 182 -15.93 4.05 -13.76
C TYR A 182 -16.02 2.67 -13.08
N ASP A 183 -16.02 1.59 -13.87
CA ASP A 183 -16.06 0.23 -13.35
C ASP A 183 -14.77 -0.12 -12.59
N LEU A 184 -13.61 0.36 -13.06
CA LEU A 184 -12.33 0.25 -12.36
C LEU A 184 -12.35 0.99 -11.02
N GLN A 185 -12.84 2.23 -10.98
CA GLN A 185 -12.92 3.01 -9.75
C GLN A 185 -13.83 2.33 -8.71
N ALA A 186 -15.00 1.82 -9.13
CA ALA A 186 -15.89 1.08 -8.24
C ALA A 186 -15.23 -0.19 -7.67
N LYS A 187 -14.42 -0.88 -8.50
CA LYS A 187 -13.65 -2.05 -8.06
C LYS A 187 -12.53 -1.69 -7.09
N ASP A 188 -11.81 -0.60 -7.33
CA ASP A 188 -10.77 -0.10 -6.44
C ASP A 188 -11.35 0.27 -5.07
N GLU A 189 -12.48 0.99 -5.04
CA GLU A 189 -13.18 1.33 -3.80
C GLU A 189 -13.63 0.08 -3.02
N SER A 190 -14.14 -0.93 -3.73
CA SER A 190 -14.51 -2.23 -3.13
C SER A 190 -13.29 -2.97 -2.56
N LEU A 191 -12.18 -2.99 -3.28
CA LEU A 191 -10.95 -3.65 -2.84
C LEU A 191 -10.31 -2.92 -1.66
N GLU A 192 -10.35 -1.59 -1.63
CA GLU A 192 -9.89 -0.80 -0.48
C GLU A 192 -10.70 -1.11 0.78
N ALA A 193 -12.04 -1.23 0.65
CA ALA A 193 -12.92 -1.61 1.74
C ALA A 193 -12.60 -3.02 2.26
N GLU A 194 -12.43 -4.00 1.36
CA GLU A 194 -12.06 -5.38 1.73
C GLU A 194 -10.68 -5.42 2.41
N ASN A 195 -9.69 -4.73 1.86
CA ASN A 195 -8.34 -4.68 2.42
C ASN A 195 -8.34 -4.06 3.82
N LYS A 196 -9.15 -3.02 4.05
CA LYS A 196 -9.35 -2.45 5.39
C LYS A 196 -9.96 -3.48 6.36
N GLN A 197 -11.00 -4.20 5.96
CA GLN A 197 -11.60 -5.25 6.81
C GLN A 197 -10.60 -6.38 7.12
N LEU A 198 -9.82 -6.82 6.13
CA LEU A 198 -8.80 -7.85 6.33
C LEU A 198 -7.69 -7.39 7.27
N LYS A 199 -7.24 -6.12 7.17
CA LYS A 199 -6.28 -5.53 8.12
C LYS A 199 -6.82 -5.53 9.55
N GLU A 200 -8.08 -5.15 9.74
CA GLU A 200 -8.72 -5.17 11.07
C GLU A 200 -8.84 -6.59 11.62
N ARG A 201 -9.23 -7.56 10.78
CA ARG A 201 -9.33 -8.98 11.18
C ARG A 201 -7.97 -9.57 11.54
N ASN A 202 -6.95 -9.30 10.74
CA ASN A 202 -5.58 -9.73 11.01
C ASN A 202 -5.04 -9.13 12.30
N GLY A 203 -5.34 -7.84 12.58
CA GLY A 203 -5.01 -7.21 13.86
C GLY A 203 -5.65 -7.91 15.05
N LYS A 204 -6.94 -8.25 14.97
CA LYS A 204 -7.65 -9.00 16.02
C LYS A 204 -7.07 -10.40 16.23
N LEU A 205 -6.78 -11.12 15.15
CA LEU A 205 -6.17 -12.45 15.22
C LEU A 205 -4.77 -12.40 15.82
N PHE A 206 -3.96 -11.41 15.46
CA PHE A 206 -2.63 -11.22 16.04
C PHE A 206 -2.67 -11.06 17.56
N LEU A 207 -3.59 -10.23 18.08
CA LEU A 207 -3.79 -10.06 19.52
C LEU A 207 -4.25 -11.36 20.20
N ALA A 208 -5.20 -12.08 19.59
CA ALA A 208 -5.67 -13.36 20.13
C ALA A 208 -4.56 -14.43 20.16
N VAL A 209 -3.68 -14.45 19.17
CA VAL A 209 -2.50 -15.34 19.16
C VAL A 209 -1.54 -14.97 20.29
N GLN A 210 -1.25 -13.69 20.51
CA GLN A 210 -0.41 -13.26 21.63
C GLN A 210 -0.99 -13.68 22.99
N GLU A 211 -2.30 -13.49 23.19
CA GLU A 211 -2.98 -13.92 24.42
C GLU A 211 -2.86 -15.43 24.65
N LYS A 212 -3.04 -16.22 23.59
CA LYS A 212 -2.90 -17.69 23.65
C LYS A 212 -1.47 -18.14 23.89
N GLU A 213 -0.48 -17.46 23.33
CA GLU A 213 0.94 -17.73 23.60
C GLU A 213 1.31 -17.43 25.07
N GLU A 214 0.78 -16.34 25.64
CA GLU A 214 0.96 -16.03 27.06
C GLU A 214 0.28 -17.05 27.97
N GLU A 215 -0.95 -17.46 27.64
CA GLU A 215 -1.67 -18.50 28.36
C GLU A 215 -0.90 -19.84 28.34
N LEU A 216 -0.36 -20.21 27.17
CA LEU A 216 0.44 -21.43 27.00
C LEU A 216 1.72 -21.38 27.82
N LYS A 217 2.43 -20.25 27.84
CA LYS A 217 3.62 -20.05 28.70
C LYS A 217 3.28 -20.19 30.19
N ARG A 218 2.15 -19.61 30.63
CA ARG A 218 1.68 -19.74 32.02
C ARG A 218 1.35 -21.19 32.37
N LEU A 219 0.69 -21.91 31.47
CA LEU A 219 0.36 -23.32 31.65
C LEU A 219 1.62 -24.19 31.71
N GLN A 220 2.60 -23.96 30.84
CA GLN A 220 3.88 -24.66 30.88
C GLN A 220 4.63 -24.42 32.20
N ALA A 221 4.66 -23.18 32.70
CA ALA A 221 5.27 -22.86 33.99
C ALA A 221 4.55 -23.58 35.16
N LYS A 222 3.22 -23.62 35.14
CA LYS A 222 2.43 -24.38 36.13
C LYS A 222 2.71 -25.88 36.07
N HIS A 223 2.78 -26.45 34.86
CA HIS A 223 3.06 -27.88 34.68
C HIS A 223 4.43 -28.25 35.24
N SER A 224 5.47 -27.48 34.90
CA SER A 224 6.83 -27.73 35.38
C SER A 224 6.96 -27.52 36.90
N ALA A 225 6.24 -26.55 37.48
CA ALA A 225 6.15 -26.42 38.94
C ALA A 225 5.46 -27.63 39.59
N LEU A 226 4.36 -28.11 39.00
CA LEU A 226 3.62 -29.28 39.50
C LEU A 226 4.49 -30.55 39.43
N GLU A 227 5.19 -30.78 38.32
CA GLU A 227 6.14 -31.89 38.17
C GLU A 227 7.26 -31.84 39.22
N ALA A 228 7.83 -30.65 39.48
CA ALA A 228 8.83 -30.48 40.52
C ALA A 228 8.28 -30.81 41.93
N THR A 229 7.06 -30.37 42.24
CA THR A 229 6.42 -30.71 43.53
C THR A 229 6.12 -32.21 43.65
N HIS A 230 5.69 -32.85 42.56
CA HIS A 230 5.40 -34.28 42.54
C HIS A 230 6.69 -35.10 42.73
N LEU A 231 7.78 -34.74 42.05
CA LEU A 231 9.09 -35.35 42.25
C LEU A 231 9.59 -35.19 43.69
N SER A 232 9.47 -33.99 44.27
CA SER A 232 9.84 -33.76 45.67
C SER A 232 8.98 -34.58 46.64
N SER A 233 7.67 -34.74 46.36
CA SER A 233 6.78 -35.59 47.16
C SER A 233 7.23 -37.05 47.14
N ILE A 234 7.57 -37.58 45.95
CA ILE A 234 8.09 -38.95 45.81
C ILE A 234 9.41 -39.11 46.58
N GLU A 235 10.32 -38.14 46.49
CA GLU A 235 11.59 -38.18 47.22
C GLU A 235 11.36 -38.18 48.73
N ASN A 236 10.43 -37.35 49.22
CA ASN A 236 10.05 -37.30 50.63
C ASN A 236 9.41 -38.61 51.11
N GLU A 237 8.53 -39.23 50.33
CA GLU A 237 7.97 -40.55 50.63
C GLU A 237 9.05 -41.62 50.71
N ASN A 238 10.02 -41.61 49.80
CA ASN A 238 11.14 -42.54 49.83
C ASN A 238 12.01 -42.34 51.08
N ARG A 239 12.29 -41.09 51.47
CA ARG A 239 13.00 -40.79 52.74
C ARG A 239 12.21 -41.24 53.96
N LEU A 240 10.89 -41.07 53.96
CA LEU A 240 10.03 -41.54 55.04
C LEU A 240 10.13 -43.05 55.20
N ARG A 241 10.04 -43.80 54.08
CA ARG A 241 10.18 -45.25 54.06
C ARG A 241 11.56 -45.72 54.51
N GLU A 242 12.62 -44.99 54.16
CA GLU A 242 13.98 -45.28 54.64
C GLU A 242 14.11 -45.04 56.16
N LEU A 243 13.52 -43.97 56.67
CA LEU A 243 13.47 -43.67 58.10
C LEU A 243 12.69 -44.73 58.87
N GLU A 244 11.55 -45.18 58.35
CA GLU A 244 10.77 -46.29 58.92
C GLU A 244 11.60 -47.57 58.98
N GLY A 245 12.36 -47.88 57.92
CA GLY A 245 13.30 -49.01 57.89
C GLY A 245 14.38 -48.90 58.97
N LYS A 246 15.02 -47.72 59.11
CA LYS A 246 16.01 -47.47 60.18
C LYS A 246 15.40 -47.53 61.58
N PHE A 247 14.16 -47.08 61.75
CA PHE A 247 13.47 -47.14 63.03
C PHE A 247 13.17 -48.58 63.45
N ALA A 248 12.75 -49.42 62.49
CA ALA A 248 12.57 -50.85 62.70
C ALA A 248 13.89 -51.53 63.10
N GLU A 249 15.00 -51.20 62.41
CA GLU A 249 16.34 -51.72 62.74
C GLU A 249 16.80 -51.28 64.14
N LEU A 250 16.67 -49.99 64.46
CA LEU A 250 16.96 -49.45 65.79
C LEU A 250 16.10 -50.12 66.88
N SER A 251 14.83 -50.43 66.60
CA SER A 251 13.98 -51.15 67.55
C SER A 251 14.50 -52.56 67.84
N VAL A 252 15.00 -53.27 66.83
CA VAL A 252 15.62 -54.59 67.02
C VAL A 252 16.90 -54.47 67.84
N VAL A 253 17.79 -53.54 67.48
CA VAL A 253 19.05 -53.30 68.20
C VAL A 253 18.80 -52.86 69.65
N ASN A 254 17.78 -52.04 69.89
CA ASN A 254 17.43 -51.60 71.24
C ASN A 254 16.93 -52.78 72.10
N GLU A 255 16.11 -53.67 71.52
CA GLU A 255 15.66 -54.86 72.25
C GLU A 255 16.80 -55.86 72.48
N GLU A 256 17.73 -56.01 71.53
CA GLU A 256 18.98 -56.75 71.75
C GLU A 256 19.84 -56.14 72.86
N ASN A 257 20.00 -54.82 72.88
CA ASN A 257 20.76 -54.13 73.92
C ASN A 257 20.08 -54.25 75.28
N LYS A 258 18.75 -54.19 75.34
CA LYS A 258 17.98 -54.43 76.56
C LYS A 258 18.15 -55.86 77.07
N ASN A 259 18.15 -56.85 76.16
CA ASN A 259 18.46 -58.24 76.49
C ASN A 259 19.90 -58.38 77.02
N LYS A 260 20.89 -57.77 76.35
CA LYS A 260 22.28 -57.73 76.82
C LYS A 260 22.41 -57.05 78.19
N LEU A 261 21.68 -55.95 78.40
CA LEU A 261 21.70 -55.23 79.67
C LEU A 261 21.09 -56.07 80.80
N SER A 262 20.00 -56.79 80.53
CA SER A 262 19.43 -57.77 81.46
C SER A 262 20.43 -58.87 81.78
N LEU A 263 21.16 -59.36 80.79
CA LEU A 263 22.18 -60.41 80.96
C LEU A 263 23.36 -59.90 81.80
N LEU A 264 23.84 -58.67 81.54
CA LEU A 264 24.87 -58.02 82.33
C LEU A 264 24.41 -57.66 83.74
N GLN A 265 23.13 -57.34 83.95
CA GLN A 265 22.56 -57.13 85.28
C GLN A 265 22.51 -58.45 86.06
N GLN A 266 22.17 -59.55 85.40
CA GLN A 266 22.24 -60.89 85.97
C GLN A 266 23.68 -61.28 86.29
N GLU A 267 24.62 -61.09 85.36
CA GLU A 267 26.04 -61.38 85.57
C GLU A 267 26.64 -60.50 86.68
N ASN A 268 26.25 -59.22 86.78
CA ASN A 268 26.63 -58.38 87.91
C ASN A 268 26.02 -58.86 89.24
N ALA A 269 24.79 -59.37 89.24
CA ALA A 269 24.21 -59.98 90.43
C ALA A 269 24.98 -61.24 90.85
N GLU A 270 25.34 -62.10 89.89
CA GLU A 270 26.17 -63.29 90.11
C GLU A 270 27.61 -62.95 90.54
N LEU A 271 28.22 -61.90 89.98
CA LEU A 271 29.54 -61.41 90.39
C LEU A 271 29.50 -60.78 91.77
N LYS A 272 28.43 -60.07 92.13
CA LYS A 272 28.21 -59.54 93.48
C LYS A 272 28.04 -60.69 94.50
N GLU A 273 27.34 -61.75 94.11
CA GLU A 273 27.21 -62.99 94.88
C GLU A 273 28.57 -63.73 95.03
N LYS A 274 29.42 -63.72 93.98
CA LYS A 274 30.80 -64.22 94.04
C LYS A 274 31.75 -63.32 94.84
N PHE A 275 31.49 -62.01 94.89
CA PHE A 275 32.24 -61.05 95.70
C PHE A 275 31.90 -61.17 97.19
N ASP A 276 30.65 -61.49 97.52
CA ASP A 276 30.20 -61.77 98.89
C ASP A 276 30.65 -63.17 99.39
N ALA A 277 31.14 -64.04 98.50
CA ALA A 277 31.58 -65.41 98.82
C ALA A 277 33.11 -65.62 98.89
N SER A 278 33.93 -64.56 98.83
CA SER A 278 35.39 -64.67 99.00
C SER A 278 35.89 -63.70 100.07
N PRO A 279 36.39 -64.18 101.22
CA PRO A 279 37.01 -63.29 102.19
C PRO A 279 38.44 -62.99 101.70
N VAL A 280 38.88 -61.74 101.87
CA VAL A 280 40.22 -61.34 102.38
C VAL A 280 40.82 -60.11 101.66
N LYS A 281 41.07 -59.10 102.50
CA LYS A 281 42.15 -58.08 102.56
C LYS A 281 42.18 -56.92 101.55
N THR A 282 41.82 -55.77 102.11
CA THR A 282 42.57 -54.51 102.10
C THR A 282 44.06 -54.62 101.75
N THR A 283 44.48 -53.87 100.73
CA THR A 283 45.79 -53.20 100.71
C THR A 283 45.66 -51.81 100.08
N SER A 284 45.91 -50.81 100.91
CA SER A 284 46.25 -49.44 100.56
C SER A 284 47.54 -49.38 99.74
N LEU A 285 47.58 -48.60 98.66
CA LEU A 285 48.80 -47.89 98.26
C LEU A 285 48.48 -46.62 97.44
N THR A 286 49.30 -45.62 97.68
CA THR A 286 49.15 -44.18 97.46
C THR A 286 49.82 -43.73 96.15
N ARG A 287 49.47 -42.51 95.68
CA ARG A 287 50.21 -41.61 94.74
C ARG A 287 50.17 -41.98 93.24
N ASP A 288 50.06 -41.06 92.27
CA ASP A 288 50.33 -39.61 92.22
C ASP A 288 49.35 -38.87 91.26
N LEU A 289 49.05 -37.62 91.64
CA LEU A 289 48.55 -36.52 90.79
C LEU A 289 49.73 -35.94 89.97
N PRO A 290 49.50 -35.33 88.80
CA PRO A 290 49.21 -33.88 88.74
C PRO A 290 48.01 -33.58 87.81
N GLY A 291 47.21 -32.53 88.01
CA GLY A 291 47.58 -31.12 87.76
C GLY A 291 47.69 -30.89 86.24
N GLN A 292 47.07 -29.91 85.57
CA GLN A 292 46.49 -28.62 85.94
C GLN A 292 45.98 -28.01 84.60
N ILE A 293 44.95 -27.15 84.68
CA ILE A 293 44.81 -25.85 83.98
C ILE A 293 44.74 -25.80 82.44
N GLY A 294 43.81 -24.97 81.96
CA GLY A 294 44.02 -24.14 80.76
C GLY A 294 43.05 -24.48 79.63
N GLU A 295 42.01 -23.68 79.42
CA GLU A 295 42.01 -22.53 78.50
C GLU A 295 41.51 -22.91 77.10
N SER A 296 40.41 -22.27 76.71
CA SER A 296 40.08 -22.04 75.30
C SER A 296 41.16 -21.15 74.71
N PRO A 297 41.66 -21.39 73.48
CA PRO A 297 41.21 -20.54 72.38
C PRO A 297 41.22 -21.19 70.98
N ALA A 298 40.49 -20.53 70.08
CA ALA A 298 40.81 -20.23 68.68
C ALA A 298 41.24 -21.33 67.68
N LEU A 299 40.48 -21.35 66.57
CA LEU A 299 40.88 -21.66 65.19
C LEU A 299 42.32 -21.20 64.85
N PRO A 300 42.99 -21.88 63.91
CA PRO A 300 43.29 -21.20 62.63
C PRO A 300 43.15 -22.14 61.40
N ILE A 301 42.32 -21.81 60.41
CA ILE A 301 42.63 -21.20 59.10
C ILE A 301 43.90 -21.66 58.33
N ILE A 302 43.66 -21.89 57.02
CA ILE A 302 44.50 -21.81 55.78
C ILE A 302 45.53 -22.95 55.54
N PRO A 303 46.01 -23.26 54.30
CA PRO A 303 45.84 -22.53 53.03
C PRO A 303 45.71 -23.33 51.70
N GLY A 304 45.11 -22.64 50.72
CA GLY A 304 45.55 -22.63 49.33
C GLY A 304 45.16 -23.81 48.42
N SER A 305 45.20 -23.68 47.10
CA SER A 305 45.52 -22.55 46.22
C SER A 305 45.62 -23.12 44.79
N TYR A 306 45.31 -22.29 43.78
CA TYR A 306 45.62 -22.50 42.34
C TYR A 306 44.87 -23.68 41.67
N THR A 307 44.44 -23.68 40.41
CA THR A 307 44.79 -22.98 39.16
C THR A 307 43.66 -23.35 38.17
N ARG A 308 43.00 -22.42 37.45
CA ARG A 308 43.37 -21.86 36.13
C ARG A 308 43.49 -22.90 34.97
N LEU A 309 42.75 -22.62 33.88
CA LEU A 309 42.98 -22.97 32.46
C LEU A 309 42.70 -24.45 32.10
N LEU A 310 41.99 -24.85 31.03
CA LEU A 310 41.83 -24.45 29.61
C LEU A 310 40.41 -24.91 29.18
N GLY A 311 39.55 -24.21 28.41
CA GLY A 311 39.59 -23.92 26.96
C GLY A 311 39.61 -25.18 26.06
N PRO A 312 39.10 -25.21 24.80
CA PRO A 312 38.15 -24.34 24.07
C PRO A 312 37.20 -25.10 23.07
N HIS A 313 36.57 -24.33 22.15
CA HIS A 313 35.89 -24.66 20.87
C HIS A 313 34.35 -24.90 20.86
N ARG A 314 33.55 -23.92 20.39
CA ARG A 314 33.15 -23.54 18.98
C ARG A 314 32.13 -24.55 18.40
N ASN A 315 30.98 -24.23 17.82
CA ASN A 315 30.44 -23.13 16.99
C ASN A 315 28.94 -22.93 17.37
N SER A 316 28.19 -21.86 17.06
CA SER A 316 28.06 -21.13 15.79
C SER A 316 27.35 -19.77 15.92
N LEU A 317 27.90 -18.79 15.18
CA LEU A 317 27.25 -17.76 14.35
C LEU A 317 26.17 -16.79 14.92
N PHE A 318 26.66 -15.57 15.22
CA PHE A 318 26.29 -14.27 14.58
C PHE A 318 24.94 -13.57 14.87
N PRO A 319 24.85 -12.23 14.61
CA PRO A 319 24.33 -11.24 15.56
C PRO A 319 23.12 -10.47 15.02
N GLY A 320 22.45 -9.69 15.88
CA GLY A 320 21.31 -8.87 15.48
C GLY A 320 21.20 -7.58 16.27
N THR A 321 22.08 -6.62 15.97
CA THR A 321 21.90 -5.21 16.29
C THR A 321 20.66 -4.64 15.62
N PHE A 322 19.89 -3.91 16.41
CA PHE A 322 18.87 -2.97 15.95
C PHE A 322 19.48 -1.94 15.00
N PHE A 323 18.97 -1.87 13.78
CA PHE A 323 19.06 -0.68 12.93
C PHE A 323 17.67 -0.25 12.50
N HIS A 324 17.40 1.03 12.68
CA HIS A 324 16.27 1.74 12.10
C HIS A 324 16.29 1.64 10.58
N TYR A 325 15.13 1.41 9.97
CA TYR A 325 14.90 1.66 8.55
C TYR A 325 14.81 3.16 8.31
N PRO A 326 15.66 3.77 7.46
CA PRO A 326 15.25 4.96 6.74
C PRO A 326 14.37 4.54 5.56
N VAL A 327 13.20 5.17 5.48
CA VAL A 327 12.39 5.25 4.27
C VAL A 327 13.17 6.09 3.26
N THR A 328 13.53 5.51 2.11
CA THR A 328 13.91 6.28 0.92
C THR A 328 13.02 5.90 -0.26
N PRO A 329 12.65 6.88 -1.09
CA PRO A 329 11.68 6.71 -2.16
C PRO A 329 12.25 5.95 -3.35
N ILE A 330 11.39 5.15 -3.98
CA ILE A 330 11.65 4.51 -5.27
C ILE A 330 11.60 5.61 -6.35
N LEU A 331 12.77 5.97 -6.86
CA LEU A 331 12.94 6.63 -8.14
C LEU A 331 13.11 5.54 -9.21
N SER A 332 12.16 5.46 -10.12
CA SER A 332 12.23 4.61 -11.31
C SER A 332 13.27 5.14 -12.30
N PRO A 333 14.21 4.32 -12.80
CA PRO A 333 14.97 4.62 -14.00
C PRO A 333 14.23 4.09 -15.22
N SER A 334 13.68 4.99 -16.05
CA SER A 334 13.25 4.67 -17.40
C SER A 334 14.47 4.62 -18.32
N THR A 335 14.99 3.43 -18.60
CA THR A 335 15.82 3.18 -19.77
C THR A 335 14.94 3.15 -21.02
N PRO A 336 15.36 3.76 -22.14
CA PRO A 336 14.59 3.81 -23.36
C PRO A 336 14.64 2.45 -24.08
N ILE A 337 13.46 1.88 -24.33
CA ILE A 337 13.30 0.78 -25.27
C ILE A 337 13.50 1.37 -26.68
N GLY A 338 14.66 1.06 -27.27
CA GLY A 338 14.91 1.26 -28.68
C GLY A 338 14.05 0.28 -29.48
N VAL A 339 12.96 0.78 -30.05
CA VAL A 339 12.16 0.05 -31.04
C VAL A 339 12.87 0.19 -32.38
N THR A 340 13.35 -0.94 -32.88
CA THR A 340 13.77 -1.11 -34.27
C THR A 340 12.55 -0.98 -35.20
N PRO A 341 12.61 -0.21 -36.29
CA PRO A 341 11.57 -0.27 -37.30
C PRO A 341 11.72 -1.58 -38.10
N PHE A 342 10.74 -2.46 -37.95
CA PHE A 342 10.46 -3.51 -38.93
C PHE A 342 10.08 -2.84 -40.25
N SER A 343 10.99 -2.88 -41.22
CA SER A 343 10.73 -2.52 -42.60
C SER A 343 10.07 -3.72 -43.31
N LEU A 344 8.75 -3.65 -43.51
CA LEU A 344 8.04 -4.51 -44.45
C LEU A 344 7.70 -3.69 -45.70
N THR A 345 8.64 -3.65 -46.64
CA THR A 345 8.37 -3.30 -48.04
C THR A 345 8.05 -4.58 -48.80
N PRO A 346 6.83 -4.77 -49.34
CA PRO A 346 6.64 -5.68 -50.45
C PRO A 346 7.08 -4.99 -51.75
N LYS A 347 8.02 -5.65 -52.43
CA LYS A 347 8.39 -5.43 -53.82
C LYS A 347 7.17 -5.70 -54.72
N GLY A 348 6.83 -4.72 -55.54
CA GLY A 348 6.66 -4.87 -56.98
C GLY A 348 5.37 -5.51 -57.50
N SER A 349 4.64 -4.75 -58.30
CA SER A 349 4.20 -5.23 -59.60
C SER A 349 4.11 -4.06 -60.57
N ASP A 350 5.09 -4.00 -61.47
CA ASP A 350 4.96 -3.36 -62.77
C ASP A 350 3.84 -4.06 -63.54
N THR A 351 2.97 -3.28 -64.20
CA THR A 351 2.54 -3.48 -65.60
C THR A 351 1.60 -2.33 -66.00
N PRO A 352 1.71 -1.87 -67.25
CA PRO A 352 0.65 -2.04 -68.23
C PRO A 352 0.70 -3.42 -68.87
#